data_AF-A0A0Q4XIJ9-F1
#
_entry.id   AF-A0A0Q4XIJ9-F1
#
_cell.length_a   1.000
_cell.length_b   1.000
_cell.length_c   1.000
_cell.angle_alpha   90.00
_cell.angle_beta   90.00
_cell.angle_gamma   90.00
#
_symmetry.space_group_name_H-M   'P 1'
#
loop_
_entity.id
_entity.type
_entity.pdbx_description
1 polymer ?
#
loop_
_entity_poly.entity_id
_entity_poly.type
_entity_poly.pdbx_seq_one_letter_code
_entity_poly.pdbx_strand_id
1 'polypeptide(L)'
;MVRASHPSVDPAVDAAALLRRVGFFGLFVLVPVTTQMGRRAAVILAPIAVVLLVLASAIDGKSGPWRPAALRLLRNPAFLAGLLVVLWAALSLVWTPFLDLAAERLLNLIATILLTVAGYLALPERMRSANLYLLPVGTAAAALVAILLGLFAHHLPGTPGEIDGTLDRGLTLLALIVWPAVAWLRSRGRDLESLGLAVLTAVALVISPNLLHLAALAVGAAGFALTSLRPTLGVRVASLGAATLLVAAPLLPFLARPVASALFGTTAPGTLSLKAWQKIVTGEPMRLVTGHGFETALRGRIVNLLPANAPTTLLFELWYELGIVGAFAAAFALRAAIRRSGRGTPVLVPGAMAAFAAAFTIACIGVGLTVMWWLTTLTVAILAFVAVAHGQFRTRRPKASQLARHEAP
;
A
#
# COMPACT_ATOMS: atom_id res chain seq x y z
N MET A 1 -17.96 56.49 2.64
CA MET A 1 -16.89 55.46 2.56
C MET A 1 -17.25 54.31 3.49
N VAL A 2 -17.70 53.19 2.94
CA VAL A 2 -17.94 51.96 3.73
C VAL A 2 -16.57 51.34 4.01
N ARG A 3 -16.14 51.31 5.28
CA ARG A 3 -14.94 50.56 5.69
C ARG A 3 -15.19 49.09 5.33
N ALA A 4 -14.30 48.51 4.54
CA ALA A 4 -14.25 47.06 4.36
C ALA A 4 -14.11 46.44 5.76
N SER A 5 -15.05 45.59 6.15
CA SER A 5 -14.94 44.82 7.38
C SER A 5 -13.67 43.98 7.28
N HIS A 6 -12.73 44.19 8.22
CA HIS A 6 -11.62 43.26 8.38
C HIS A 6 -12.24 41.88 8.64
N PRO A 7 -11.90 40.85 7.86
CA PRO A 7 -12.39 39.51 8.15
C PRO A 7 -11.90 39.16 9.56
N SER A 8 -12.84 38.83 10.45
CA SER A 8 -12.51 38.36 11.80
C SER A 8 -11.62 37.14 11.65
N VAL A 9 -10.35 37.28 12.04
CA VAL A 9 -9.39 36.18 12.07
C VAL A 9 -9.89 35.20 13.12
N ASP A 10 -10.42 34.06 12.68
CA ASP A 10 -10.82 32.98 13.57
C ASP A 10 -9.58 32.12 13.89
N PRO A 11 -9.03 32.19 15.11
CA PRO A 11 -7.81 31.47 15.47
C PRO A 11 -7.95 29.96 15.32
N ALA A 12 -9.18 29.41 15.43
CA ALA A 12 -9.43 27.99 15.28
C ALA A 12 -9.23 27.52 13.84
N VAL A 13 -9.66 28.33 12.87
CA VAL A 13 -9.49 28.03 11.43
C VAL A 13 -8.02 28.10 11.03
N ASP A 14 -7.28 29.09 11.54
CA ASP A 14 -5.84 29.21 11.28
C ASP A 14 -5.04 28.07 11.92
N ALA A 15 -5.36 27.69 13.16
CA ALA A 15 -4.77 26.53 13.82
C ALA A 15 -5.04 25.23 13.02
N ALA A 16 -6.28 25.02 12.57
CA ALA A 16 -6.64 23.87 11.74
C ALA A 16 -5.87 23.87 10.41
N ALA A 17 -5.69 25.03 9.78
CA ALA A 17 -4.92 25.16 8.55
C ALA A 17 -3.43 24.82 8.77
N LEU A 18 -2.84 25.25 9.88
CA LEU A 18 -1.47 24.93 10.26
C LEU A 18 -1.29 23.43 10.53
N LEU A 19 -2.13 22.84 11.39
CA LEU A 19 -2.12 21.41 11.69
C LEU A 19 -2.23 20.57 10.40
N ARG A 20 -3.09 20.99 9.47
CA ARG A 20 -3.27 20.32 8.19
C ARG A 20 -2.01 20.38 7.31
N ARG A 21 -1.35 21.54 7.24
CA ARG A 21 -0.10 21.69 6.47
C ARG A 21 1.01 20.83 7.07
N VAL A 22 1.15 20.84 8.39
CA VAL A 22 2.12 20.00 9.10
C VAL A 22 1.81 18.52 8.90
N GLY A 23 0.54 18.12 8.97
CA GLY A 23 0.10 16.75 8.69
C GLY A 23 0.44 16.30 7.27
N PHE A 24 0.16 17.12 6.25
CA PHE A 24 0.53 16.80 4.86
C PHE A 24 2.03 16.77 4.62
N PHE A 25 2.76 17.74 5.18
CA PHE A 25 4.22 17.76 5.10
C PHE A 25 4.83 16.54 5.78
N GLY A 26 4.30 16.17 6.95
CA GLY A 26 4.66 14.94 7.68
C GLY A 26 4.45 13.70 6.82
N LEU A 27 3.25 13.54 6.26
CA LEU A 27 2.86 12.34 5.52
C LEU A 27 3.58 12.20 4.17
N PHE A 28 3.74 13.31 3.43
CA PHE A 28 4.22 13.28 2.05
C PHE A 28 5.69 13.62 1.88
N VAL A 29 6.33 14.26 2.88
CA VAL A 29 7.75 14.64 2.81
C VAL A 29 8.54 13.96 3.92
N LEU A 30 8.20 14.17 5.19
CA LEU A 30 9.00 13.64 6.30
C LEU A 30 8.99 12.11 6.32
N VAL A 31 7.83 11.46 6.19
CA VAL A 31 7.76 9.99 6.21
C VAL A 31 8.62 9.35 5.11
N PRO A 32 8.48 9.68 3.81
CA PRO A 32 9.33 9.12 2.76
C PRO A 32 10.83 9.33 2.96
N VAL A 33 11.23 10.49 3.47
CA VAL A 33 12.64 10.86 3.69
C VAL A 33 13.23 10.12 4.90
N THR A 34 12.58 10.22 6.05
CA THR A 34 13.08 9.65 7.32
C THR A 34 13.03 8.13 7.38
N THR A 35 12.16 7.48 6.59
CA THR A 35 12.07 6.01 6.52
C THR A 35 13.34 5.40 5.93
N GLN A 36 14.11 6.15 5.14
CA GLN A 36 15.42 5.71 4.66
C GLN A 36 16.45 5.57 5.78
N MET A 37 16.29 6.33 6.87
CA MET A 37 17.28 6.42 7.95
C MET A 37 16.84 5.67 9.21
N GLY A 38 15.53 5.50 9.43
CA GLY A 38 14.99 4.99 10.68
C GLY A 38 14.10 3.76 10.51
N ARG A 39 14.47 2.65 11.16
CA ARG A 39 13.73 1.38 11.17
C ARG A 39 12.24 1.53 11.56
N ARG A 40 11.94 2.51 12.42
CA ARG A 40 10.61 2.79 12.99
C ARG A 40 10.00 4.11 12.52
N ALA A 41 10.68 4.86 11.65
CA ALA A 41 10.27 6.22 11.31
C ALA A 41 8.87 6.25 10.66
N ALA A 42 8.60 5.40 9.66
CA ALA A 42 7.27 5.26 9.07
C ALA A 42 6.19 4.90 10.09
N VAL A 43 6.50 3.96 11.00
CA VAL A 43 5.55 3.44 12.00
C VAL A 43 5.18 4.50 13.04
N ILE A 44 6.07 5.45 13.32
CA ILE A 44 5.84 6.51 14.32
C ILE A 44 5.25 7.75 13.65
N LEU A 45 5.87 8.22 12.57
CA LEU A 45 5.52 9.50 11.95
C LEU A 45 4.22 9.45 11.15
N ALA A 46 3.89 8.32 10.51
CA ALA A 46 2.64 8.23 9.74
C ALA A 46 1.39 8.34 10.65
N PRO A 47 1.29 7.63 11.80
CA PRO A 47 0.20 7.85 12.74
C PRO A 47 0.13 9.28 13.27
N ILE A 48 1.27 9.89 13.63
CA ILE A 48 1.30 11.28 14.10
C ILE A 48 0.73 12.21 13.02
N ALA A 49 1.19 12.08 11.77
CA ALA A 49 0.70 12.89 10.67
C ALA A 49 -0.81 12.72 10.44
N VAL A 50 -1.32 11.49 10.53
CA VAL A 50 -2.76 11.20 10.41
C VAL A 50 -3.55 11.81 11.58
N VAL A 51 -3.07 11.70 12.82
CA VAL A 51 -3.71 12.31 13.99
C VAL A 51 -3.78 13.83 13.84
N LEU A 52 -2.72 14.48 13.35
CA LEU A 52 -2.74 15.92 13.06
C LEU A 52 -3.80 16.29 12.01
N LEU A 53 -3.99 15.46 10.98
CA LEU A 53 -5.03 15.66 9.98
C LEU A 53 -6.44 15.45 10.58
N VAL A 54 -6.62 14.47 11.45
CA VAL A 54 -7.88 14.22 12.17
C VAL A 54 -8.23 15.40 13.07
N LEU A 55 -7.27 15.90 13.85
CA LEU A 55 -7.46 17.09 14.70
C LEU A 55 -7.78 18.32 13.86
N ALA A 56 -7.05 18.56 12.77
CA ALA A 56 -7.34 19.66 11.85
C ALA A 56 -8.73 19.54 11.22
N SER A 57 -9.20 18.33 10.94
CA SER A 57 -10.54 18.06 10.43
C SER A 57 -11.63 18.32 11.47
N ALA A 58 -11.39 17.93 12.71
CA ALA A 58 -12.33 18.13 13.82
C ALA A 58 -12.51 19.62 14.16
N ILE A 59 -11.43 20.41 14.11
CA ILE A 59 -11.45 21.85 14.42
C ILE A 59 -12.14 22.66 13.31
N ASP A 60 -11.85 22.37 12.03
CA ASP A 60 -12.36 23.18 10.90
C ASP A 60 -13.84 22.89 10.61
N GLY A 61 -14.39 21.75 11.06
CA GLY A 61 -15.78 21.34 10.81
C GLY A 61 -16.15 21.12 9.33
N LYS A 62 -15.20 21.34 8.41
CA LYS A 62 -15.36 21.25 6.95
C LYS A 62 -15.16 19.84 6.39
N SER A 63 -14.92 18.84 7.22
CA SER A 63 -14.98 17.45 6.78
C SER A 63 -16.43 17.10 6.44
N GLY A 64 -16.64 16.49 5.27
CA GLY A 64 -17.96 16.04 4.86
C GLY A 64 -18.59 15.12 5.91
N PRO A 65 -19.92 14.96 5.91
CA PRO A 65 -20.60 14.15 6.92
C PRO A 65 -20.00 12.73 6.94
N TRP A 66 -19.42 12.34 8.08
CA TRP A 66 -18.69 11.07 8.22
C TRP A 66 -19.60 9.85 8.10
N ARG A 67 -20.86 9.96 8.53
CA ARG A 67 -21.87 8.88 8.49
C ARG A 67 -22.09 8.33 7.08
N PRO A 68 -22.44 9.12 6.05
CA PRO A 68 -22.60 8.62 4.69
C PRO A 68 -21.28 8.12 4.07
N ALA A 69 -20.12 8.63 4.49
CA ALA A 69 -18.84 8.07 4.06
C ALA A 69 -18.61 6.66 4.66
N ALA A 70 -18.86 6.48 5.96
CA ALA A 70 -18.76 5.18 6.63
C ALA A 70 -19.76 4.15 6.06
N LEU A 71 -21.03 4.55 5.84
CA LEU A 71 -22.04 3.69 5.23
C LEU A 71 -21.66 3.27 3.80
N ARG A 72 -21.01 4.16 3.02
CA ARG A 72 -20.49 3.83 1.69
C ARG A 72 -19.37 2.79 1.75
N LEU A 73 -18.52 2.83 2.77
CA LEU A 73 -17.49 1.81 2.99
C LEU A 73 -18.14 0.47 3.34
N LEU A 74 -19.09 0.45 4.27
CA LEU A 74 -19.79 -0.78 4.68
C LEU A 74 -20.61 -1.43 3.56
N ARG A 75 -21.04 -0.65 2.56
CA ARG A 75 -21.72 -1.19 1.36
C ARG A 75 -20.75 -1.64 0.26
N ASN A 76 -19.46 -1.38 0.40
CA ASN A 76 -18.47 -1.72 -0.63
C ASN A 76 -18.05 -3.20 -0.49
N PRO A 77 -18.26 -4.05 -1.52
CA PRO A 77 -17.92 -5.47 -1.44
C PRO A 77 -16.43 -5.73 -1.17
N ALA A 78 -15.54 -4.85 -1.65
CA ALA A 78 -14.11 -4.96 -1.36
C ALA A 78 -13.81 -4.78 0.13
N PHE A 79 -14.50 -3.83 0.78
CA PHE A 79 -14.33 -3.56 2.20
C PHE A 79 -14.90 -4.69 3.06
N LEU A 80 -16.10 -5.19 2.70
CA LEU A 80 -16.70 -6.33 3.39
C LEU A 80 -15.85 -7.60 3.31
N ALA A 81 -15.24 -7.87 2.15
CA ALA A 81 -14.33 -8.99 2.02
C ALA A 81 -13.02 -8.79 2.80
N GLY A 82 -12.50 -7.57 2.87
CA GLY A 82 -11.38 -7.24 3.76
C GLY A 82 -11.75 -7.43 5.24
N LEU A 83 -12.96 -7.03 5.64
CA LEU A 83 -13.46 -7.26 7.00
C LEU A 83 -13.60 -8.76 7.29
N LEU A 84 -14.06 -9.56 6.32
CA LEU A 84 -14.10 -11.02 6.45
C LEU A 84 -12.70 -11.60 6.71
N VAL A 85 -11.65 -11.12 6.03
CA VAL A 85 -10.26 -11.54 6.31
C VAL A 85 -9.85 -11.22 7.75
N VAL A 86 -10.17 -10.02 8.24
CA VAL A 86 -9.86 -9.62 9.63
C VAL A 86 -10.65 -10.45 10.65
N LEU A 87 -11.94 -10.68 10.40
CA LEU A 87 -12.77 -11.52 11.26
C LEU A 87 -12.30 -12.97 11.28
N TRP A 88 -11.89 -13.50 10.13
CA TRP A 88 -11.34 -14.84 10.03
C TRP A 88 -9.98 -14.95 10.73
N ALA A 89 -9.12 -13.93 10.60
CA ALA A 89 -7.88 -13.85 11.36
C ALA A 89 -8.13 -13.82 12.88
N ALA A 90 -9.15 -13.07 13.33
CA ALA A 90 -9.58 -13.04 14.73
C ALA A 90 -10.09 -14.40 15.22
N LEU A 91 -10.95 -15.06 14.43
CA LEU A 91 -11.45 -16.39 14.75
C LEU A 91 -10.31 -17.43 14.80
N SER A 92 -9.30 -17.28 13.93
CA SER A 92 -8.15 -18.16 13.90
C SER A 92 -7.25 -18.10 15.14
N LEU A 93 -7.44 -17.08 15.99
CA LEU A 93 -6.79 -17.04 17.30
C LEU A 93 -7.24 -18.20 18.21
N VAL A 94 -8.41 -18.81 17.96
CA VAL A 94 -8.89 -19.95 18.75
C VAL A 94 -7.98 -21.18 18.60
N TRP A 95 -7.28 -21.32 17.47
CA TRP A 95 -6.40 -22.47 17.20
C TRP A 95 -4.95 -22.07 16.87
N THR A 96 -4.57 -20.80 17.04
CA THR A 96 -3.17 -20.39 16.88
C THR A 96 -2.33 -20.91 18.05
N PRO A 97 -1.12 -21.46 17.81
CA PRO A 97 -0.23 -21.88 18.87
C PRO A 97 0.38 -20.73 19.67
N PHE A 98 0.26 -19.48 19.19
CA PHE A 98 0.89 -18.29 19.81
C PHE A 98 -0.13 -17.20 20.12
N LEU A 99 -1.10 -17.49 20.99
CA LEU A 99 -2.24 -16.61 21.25
C LEU A 99 -1.85 -15.18 21.61
N ASP A 100 -0.96 -14.99 22.59
CA ASP A 100 -0.61 -13.65 23.09
C ASP A 100 0.03 -12.78 21.98
N LEU A 101 1.00 -13.34 21.27
CA LEU A 101 1.71 -12.66 20.18
C LEU A 101 0.81 -12.41 18.97
N ALA A 102 -0.07 -13.36 18.64
CA ALA A 102 -1.02 -13.25 17.55
C ALA A 102 -2.11 -12.20 17.85
N ALA A 103 -2.60 -12.15 19.09
CA ALA A 103 -3.55 -11.14 19.55
C ALA A 103 -2.95 -9.74 19.50
N GLU A 104 -1.72 -9.55 19.98
CA GLU A 104 -1.01 -8.27 19.88
C GLU A 104 -0.87 -7.82 18.41
N ARG A 105 -0.50 -8.75 17.52
CA ARG A 105 -0.37 -8.47 16.08
C ARG A 105 -1.71 -8.14 15.43
N LEU A 106 -2.78 -8.82 15.81
CA LEU A 106 -4.12 -8.55 15.29
C LEU A 106 -4.60 -7.17 15.74
N LEU A 107 -4.41 -6.80 17.01
CA LEU A 107 -4.74 -5.47 17.52
C LEU A 107 -3.96 -4.38 16.78
N ASN A 108 -2.67 -4.60 16.53
CA ASN A 108 -1.84 -3.69 15.75
C ASN A 108 -2.30 -3.56 14.28
N LEU A 109 -2.73 -4.65 13.64
CA LEU A 109 -3.34 -4.65 12.31
C LEU A 109 -4.65 -3.84 12.30
N ILE A 110 -5.55 -4.12 13.25
CA ILE A 110 -6.82 -3.41 13.39
C ILE A 110 -6.58 -1.92 13.63
N ALA A 111 -5.65 -1.56 14.52
CA ALA A 111 -5.28 -0.17 14.79
C ALA A 111 -4.78 0.54 13.52
N THR A 112 -3.98 -0.14 12.69
CA THR A 112 -3.48 0.42 11.42
C THR A 112 -4.61 0.60 10.39
N ILE A 113 -5.56 -0.35 10.32
CA ILE A 113 -6.75 -0.22 9.46
C ILE A 113 -7.62 0.96 9.93
N LEU A 114 -7.89 1.06 11.23
CA LEU A 114 -8.66 2.16 11.81
C LEU A 114 -7.98 3.51 11.57
N LEU A 115 -6.65 3.58 11.71
CA LEU A 115 -5.86 4.76 11.39
C LEU A 115 -6.01 5.15 9.91
N THR A 116 -5.97 4.17 8.99
CA THR A 116 -6.16 4.41 7.56
C THR A 116 -7.56 4.95 7.28
N VAL A 117 -8.59 4.38 7.90
CA VAL A 117 -9.98 4.84 7.77
C VAL A 117 -10.15 6.24 8.36
N ALA A 118 -9.58 6.51 9.53
CA ALA A 118 -9.59 7.84 10.14
C ALA A 118 -8.91 8.88 9.25
N GLY A 119 -7.73 8.55 8.70
CA GLY A 119 -7.05 9.40 7.72
C GLY A 119 -7.88 9.63 6.47
N TYR A 120 -8.51 8.59 5.92
CA TYR A 120 -9.42 8.70 4.77
C TYR A 120 -10.57 9.66 5.03
N LEU A 121 -11.19 9.58 6.22
CA LEU A 121 -12.32 10.44 6.62
C LEU A 121 -11.88 11.86 6.98
N ALA A 122 -10.64 12.05 7.45
CA ALA A 122 -10.09 13.35 7.81
C ALA A 122 -9.61 14.16 6.59
N LEU A 123 -9.40 13.51 5.44
CA LEU A 123 -9.00 14.22 4.23
C LEU A 123 -10.15 15.11 3.71
N PRO A 124 -9.88 16.40 3.41
CA PRO A 124 -10.89 17.28 2.84
C PRO A 124 -11.40 16.76 1.49
N GLU A 125 -12.71 16.91 1.23
CA GLU A 125 -13.30 16.52 -0.07
C GLU A 125 -12.68 17.27 -1.25
N ARG A 126 -12.12 18.47 -0.99
CA ARG A 126 -11.44 19.32 -1.96
C ARG A 126 -10.03 19.63 -1.48
N MET A 127 -9.04 18.98 -2.09
CA MET A 127 -7.63 19.23 -1.77
C MET A 127 -7.09 20.43 -2.55
N ARG A 128 -6.38 21.34 -1.86
CA ARG A 128 -5.64 22.42 -2.52
C ARG A 128 -4.45 21.84 -3.29
N SER A 129 -4.29 22.24 -4.55
CA SER A 129 -3.20 21.77 -5.42
C SER A 129 -1.81 21.97 -4.81
N ALA A 130 -1.60 23.07 -4.07
CA ALA A 130 -0.34 23.37 -3.38
C ALA A 130 0.08 22.25 -2.41
N ASN A 131 -0.86 21.68 -1.65
CA ASN A 131 -0.55 20.59 -0.71
C ASN A 131 -0.23 19.29 -1.44
N LEU A 132 -0.76 19.08 -2.64
CA LEU A 132 -0.53 17.88 -3.43
C LEU A 132 0.81 17.89 -4.17
N TYR A 133 1.41 19.07 -4.39
CA TYR A 133 2.79 19.16 -4.89
C TYR A 133 3.83 18.73 -3.85
N LEU A 134 3.47 18.66 -2.57
CA LEU A 134 4.34 18.06 -1.55
C LEU A 134 4.63 16.58 -1.82
N LEU A 135 3.71 15.86 -2.48
CA LEU A 135 3.88 14.44 -2.77
C LEU A 135 5.01 14.18 -3.80
N PRO A 136 5.03 14.80 -4.99
CA PRO A 136 6.19 14.72 -5.88
C PRO A 136 7.48 15.24 -5.26
N VAL A 137 7.43 16.37 -4.53
CA VAL A 137 8.62 16.96 -3.89
C VAL A 137 9.22 16.01 -2.84
N GLY A 138 8.39 15.45 -1.97
CA GLY A 138 8.83 14.50 -0.95
C GLY A 138 9.31 13.18 -1.55
N THR A 139 8.70 12.71 -2.64
CA THR A 139 9.19 11.55 -3.40
C THR A 139 10.56 11.82 -4.01
N ALA A 140 10.76 13.00 -4.61
CA ALA A 140 12.07 13.38 -5.17
C ALA A 140 13.13 13.53 -4.08
N ALA A 141 12.79 14.18 -2.96
CA ALA A 141 13.70 14.31 -1.81
C ALA A 141 14.08 12.94 -1.23
N ALA A 142 13.11 12.03 -1.07
CA ALA A 142 13.38 10.67 -0.62
C ALA A 142 14.27 9.88 -1.59
N ALA A 143 14.06 10.03 -2.91
CA ALA A 143 14.92 9.42 -3.92
C ALA A 143 16.34 9.97 -3.85
N LEU A 144 16.52 11.29 -3.70
CA LEU A 144 17.85 11.90 -3.52
C LEU A 144 18.55 11.40 -2.26
N VAL A 145 17.83 11.32 -1.14
CA VAL A 145 18.38 10.78 0.11
C VAL A 145 18.76 9.31 -0.06
N ALA A 146 17.94 8.50 -0.72
CA ALA A 146 18.25 7.10 -1.03
C ALA A 146 19.50 6.96 -1.93
N ILE A 147 19.66 7.84 -2.94
CA ILE A 147 20.86 7.90 -3.78
C ILE A 147 22.09 8.23 -2.94
N LEU A 148 22.01 9.27 -2.10
CA LEU A 148 23.12 9.66 -1.22
C LEU A 148 23.49 8.55 -0.26
N LEU A 149 22.51 7.92 0.40
CA LEU A 149 22.77 6.80 1.30
C LEU A 149 23.36 5.61 0.53
N GLY A 150 22.82 5.24 -0.64
CA GLY A 150 23.34 4.14 -1.43
C GLY A 150 24.78 4.34 -1.91
N LEU A 151 25.17 5.59 -2.26
CA LEU A 151 26.53 5.91 -2.68
C LEU A 151 27.52 6.00 -1.50
N PHE A 152 27.08 6.54 -0.36
CA PHE A 152 27.96 6.90 0.75
C PHE A 152 27.80 6.00 2.00
N ALA A 153 26.94 4.98 1.99
CA ALA A 153 26.68 4.10 3.15
C ALA A 153 27.95 3.46 3.72
N HIS A 154 28.92 3.13 2.87
CA HIS A 154 30.21 2.57 3.27
C HIS A 154 31.04 3.49 4.18
N HIS A 155 30.72 4.78 4.23
CA HIS A 155 31.40 5.77 5.05
C HIS A 155 30.64 6.12 6.34
N LEU A 156 29.43 5.57 6.54
CA LEU A 156 28.63 5.84 7.73
C LEU A 156 29.02 4.87 8.87
N PRO A 157 29.19 5.37 10.11
CA PRO A 157 29.41 4.50 11.26
C PRO A 157 28.15 3.69 11.57
N GLY A 158 28.23 2.37 11.41
CA GLY A 158 27.16 1.41 11.73
C GLY A 158 27.52 0.00 11.24
N THR A 159 26.76 -1.02 11.68
CA THR A 159 26.94 -2.37 11.14
C THR A 159 26.29 -2.46 9.75
N PRO A 160 26.99 -2.97 8.71
CA PRO A 160 26.48 -2.97 7.34
C PRO A 160 25.07 -3.57 7.21
N GLY A 161 24.80 -4.68 7.90
CA GLY A 161 23.49 -5.35 7.85
C GLY A 161 22.32 -4.59 8.49
N GLU A 162 22.57 -3.65 9.40
CA GLU A 162 21.50 -2.82 10.00
C GLU A 162 21.12 -1.65 9.07
N ILE A 163 22.10 -1.07 8.38
CA ILE A 163 21.93 0.02 7.42
C ILE A 163 21.18 -0.48 6.17
N ASP A 164 21.53 -1.67 5.68
CA ASP A 164 20.84 -2.28 4.52
C ASP A 164 19.36 -2.53 4.83
N GLY A 165 19.05 -3.02 6.02
CA GLY A 165 17.68 -3.32 6.43
C GLY A 165 16.78 -2.10 6.68
N THR A 166 17.34 -0.91 6.96
CA THR A 166 16.57 0.35 7.05
C THR A 166 16.37 0.98 5.68
N LEU A 167 17.42 1.01 4.86
CA LEU A 167 17.35 1.52 3.49
C LEU A 167 16.34 0.71 2.67
N ASP A 168 16.35 -0.62 2.76
CA ASP A 168 15.39 -1.49 2.04
C ASP A 168 13.92 -1.11 2.32
N ARG A 169 13.58 -0.74 3.56
CA ARG A 169 12.21 -0.31 3.91
C ARG A 169 11.87 1.04 3.29
N GLY A 170 12.83 1.95 3.27
CA GLY A 170 12.70 3.24 2.62
C GLY A 170 12.54 3.11 1.10
N LEU A 171 13.31 2.23 0.46
CA LEU A 171 13.21 1.92 -0.97
C LEU A 171 11.87 1.26 -1.31
N THR A 172 11.36 0.38 -0.43
CA THR A 172 10.01 -0.20 -0.55
C THR A 172 8.92 0.89 -0.55
N LEU A 173 8.99 1.85 0.39
CA LEU A 173 8.05 2.99 0.41
C LEU A 173 8.19 3.86 -0.83
N LEU A 174 9.42 4.13 -1.27
CA LEU A 174 9.70 4.92 -2.47
C LEU A 174 9.10 4.27 -3.73
N ALA A 175 9.29 2.96 -3.90
CA ALA A 175 8.74 2.17 -4.99
C ALA A 175 7.20 2.15 -5.04
N LEU A 176 6.53 2.48 -3.93
CA LEU A 176 5.07 2.61 -3.86
C LEU A 176 4.57 4.04 -4.05
N ILE A 177 5.24 5.01 -3.44
CA ILE A 177 4.78 6.41 -3.43
C ILE A 177 5.07 7.15 -4.74
N VAL A 178 6.00 6.64 -5.55
CA VAL A 178 6.26 7.18 -6.89
C VAL A 178 5.01 7.16 -7.79
N TRP A 179 4.17 6.13 -7.69
CA TRP A 179 3.00 5.98 -8.55
C TRP A 179 1.91 7.05 -8.33
N PRO A 180 1.46 7.35 -7.09
CA PRO A 180 0.53 8.46 -6.88
C PRO A 180 1.17 9.81 -7.21
N ALA A 181 2.48 10.00 -7.01
CA ALA A 181 3.19 11.22 -7.37
C ALA A 181 3.23 11.46 -8.89
N VAL A 182 3.60 10.42 -9.67
CA VAL A 182 3.58 10.42 -11.13
C VAL A 182 2.16 10.63 -11.65
N ALA A 183 1.16 9.95 -11.09
CA ALA A 183 -0.24 10.11 -11.46
C ALA A 183 -0.73 11.56 -11.27
N TRP A 184 -0.32 12.20 -10.16
CA TRP A 184 -0.63 13.60 -9.91
C TRP A 184 0.01 14.53 -10.94
N LEU A 185 1.33 14.41 -11.19
CA LEU A 185 2.04 15.27 -12.16
C LEU A 185 1.47 15.12 -13.57
N ARG A 186 1.22 13.90 -14.03
CA ARG A 186 0.57 13.64 -15.32
C ARG A 186 -0.84 14.20 -15.39
N SER A 187 -1.60 14.15 -14.29
CA SER A 187 -2.94 14.76 -14.25
C SER A 187 -2.95 16.28 -14.42
N ARG A 188 -1.78 16.92 -14.27
CA ARG A 188 -1.58 18.35 -14.47
C ARG A 188 -0.86 18.68 -15.78
N GLY A 189 -0.63 17.70 -16.67
CA GLY A 189 0.08 17.89 -17.93
C GLY A 189 1.60 18.09 -17.77
N ARG A 190 2.16 17.81 -16.58
CA ARG A 190 3.60 17.91 -16.30
C ARG A 190 4.28 16.58 -16.61
N ASP A 191 4.14 16.09 -17.85
CA ASP A 191 4.60 14.75 -18.24
C ASP A 191 6.13 14.62 -18.12
N LEU A 192 6.90 15.66 -18.48
CA LEU A 192 8.37 15.67 -18.35
C LEU A 192 8.82 15.51 -16.90
N GLU A 193 8.19 16.22 -15.97
CA GLU A 193 8.52 16.10 -14.55
C GLU A 193 8.09 14.75 -13.97
N SER A 194 6.98 14.20 -14.47
CA SER A 194 6.54 12.86 -14.08
C SER A 194 7.54 11.80 -14.53
N LEU A 195 8.09 11.93 -15.75
CA LEU A 195 9.14 11.07 -16.27
C LEU A 195 10.43 11.26 -15.46
N GLY A 196 10.83 12.51 -15.21
CA GLY A 196 12.00 12.84 -14.40
C GLY A 196 11.92 12.23 -13.00
N LEU A 197 10.76 12.28 -12.34
CA LEU A 197 10.54 11.67 -11.03
C LEU A 197 10.62 10.14 -11.09
N ALA A 198 10.05 9.51 -12.12
CA ALA A 198 10.12 8.07 -12.31
C ALA A 198 11.56 7.60 -12.56
N VAL A 199 12.31 8.31 -13.40
CA VAL A 199 13.73 8.03 -13.68
C VAL A 199 14.58 8.24 -12.43
N LEU A 200 14.38 9.33 -11.69
CA LEU A 200 15.09 9.58 -10.43
C LEU A 200 14.85 8.45 -9.42
N THR A 201 13.61 7.98 -9.31
CA THR A 201 13.27 6.84 -8.46
C THR A 201 13.94 5.56 -8.95
N ALA A 202 13.96 5.31 -10.26
CA ALA A 202 14.64 4.15 -10.83
C ALA A 202 16.14 4.16 -10.54
N VAL A 203 16.80 5.32 -10.69
CA VAL A 203 18.22 5.50 -10.34
C VAL A 203 18.45 5.20 -8.86
N ALA A 204 17.60 5.71 -7.96
CA ALA A 204 17.71 5.41 -6.53
C ALA A 204 17.64 3.91 -6.23
N LEU A 205 16.73 3.17 -6.89
CA LEU A 205 16.61 1.71 -6.72
C LEU A 205 17.76 0.92 -7.37
N VAL A 206 18.39 1.44 -8.42
CA VAL A 206 19.53 0.79 -9.09
C VAL A 206 20.82 0.94 -8.30
N ILE A 207 21.02 2.07 -7.62
CA ILE A 207 22.23 2.34 -6.82
C ILE A 207 22.31 1.41 -5.60
N SER A 208 21.18 1.03 -5.02
CA SER A 208 21.10 0.02 -3.96
C SER A 208 20.30 -1.18 -4.49
N PRO A 209 20.93 -2.02 -5.34
CA PRO A 209 20.22 -3.00 -6.13
C PRO A 209 19.69 -4.13 -5.25
N ASN A 210 18.38 -4.13 -5.07
CA ASN A 210 17.65 -5.23 -4.45
C ASN A 210 16.57 -5.71 -5.43
N LEU A 211 16.57 -7.00 -5.73
CA LEU A 211 15.67 -7.62 -6.71
C LEU A 211 14.20 -7.32 -6.40
N LEU A 212 13.83 -7.25 -5.12
CA LEU A 212 12.47 -6.96 -4.69
C LEU A 212 12.03 -5.57 -5.18
N HIS A 213 12.83 -4.53 -4.97
CA HIS A 213 12.48 -3.16 -5.33
C HIS A 213 12.48 -2.96 -6.85
N LEU A 214 13.49 -3.51 -7.54
CA LEU A 214 13.60 -3.44 -8.99
C LEU A 214 12.45 -4.17 -9.69
N ALA A 215 12.11 -5.39 -9.21
CA ALA A 215 10.95 -6.13 -9.72
C ALA A 215 9.64 -5.38 -9.47
N ALA A 216 9.47 -4.80 -8.28
CA ALA A 216 8.28 -4.02 -7.96
C ALA A 216 8.13 -2.79 -8.87
N LEU A 217 9.22 -2.06 -9.11
CA LEU A 217 9.22 -0.91 -10.02
C LEU A 217 8.93 -1.35 -11.46
N ALA A 218 9.57 -2.43 -11.94
CA ALA A 218 9.40 -2.94 -13.29
C ALA A 218 7.97 -3.44 -13.55
N VAL A 219 7.41 -4.23 -12.64
CA VAL A 219 6.02 -4.73 -12.73
C VAL A 219 5.03 -3.59 -12.59
N GLY A 220 5.29 -2.62 -11.71
CA GLY A 220 4.52 -1.38 -11.61
C GLY A 220 4.55 -0.57 -12.92
N ALA A 221 5.72 -0.39 -13.53
CA ALA A 221 5.90 0.33 -14.78
C ALA A 221 5.19 -0.38 -15.95
N ALA A 222 5.27 -1.71 -16.01
CA ALA A 222 4.51 -2.52 -16.96
C ALA A 222 3.00 -2.34 -16.76
N GLY A 223 2.53 -2.37 -15.50
CA GLY A 223 1.13 -2.09 -15.15
C GLY A 223 0.69 -0.69 -15.57
N PHE A 224 1.55 0.31 -15.36
CA PHE A 224 1.32 1.69 -15.78
C PHE A 224 1.21 1.83 -17.29
N ALA A 225 2.18 1.26 -18.03
CA ALA A 225 2.25 1.32 -19.49
C ALA A 225 1.04 0.59 -20.11
N LEU A 226 0.76 -0.63 -19.66
CA LEU A 226 -0.36 -1.43 -20.13
C LEU A 226 -1.69 -0.71 -19.92
N THR A 227 -1.87 -0.09 -18.76
CA THR A 227 -3.09 0.65 -18.43
C THR A 227 -3.18 1.99 -19.17
N SER A 228 -2.05 2.63 -19.45
CA SER A 228 -2.01 3.86 -20.27
C SER A 228 -2.38 3.57 -21.72
N LEU A 229 -1.95 2.43 -22.27
CA LEU A 229 -2.24 2.02 -23.65
C LEU A 229 -3.65 1.43 -23.78
N ARG A 230 -4.05 0.57 -22.84
CA ARG A 230 -5.33 -0.15 -22.84
C ARG A 230 -5.91 -0.20 -21.42
N PRO A 231 -6.63 0.84 -20.96
CA PRO A 231 -7.09 0.96 -19.57
C PRO A 231 -7.89 -0.24 -19.08
N THR A 232 -8.80 -0.76 -19.91
CA THR A 232 -9.64 -1.92 -19.56
C THR A 232 -8.83 -3.19 -19.42
N LEU A 233 -7.83 -3.39 -20.27
CA LEU A 233 -6.96 -4.55 -20.25
C LEU A 233 -6.01 -4.49 -19.06
N GLY A 234 -5.39 -3.34 -18.78
CA GLY A 234 -4.54 -3.15 -17.61
C GLY A 234 -5.25 -3.47 -16.29
N VAL A 235 -6.47 -2.95 -16.10
CA VAL A 235 -7.30 -3.26 -14.92
C VAL A 235 -7.68 -4.73 -14.86
N ARG A 236 -8.02 -5.36 -16.00
CA ARG A 236 -8.34 -6.79 -16.05
C ARG A 236 -7.14 -7.66 -15.68
N VAL A 237 -5.97 -7.39 -16.27
CA VAL A 237 -4.73 -8.13 -16.01
C VAL A 237 -4.31 -7.97 -14.54
N ALA A 238 -4.30 -6.74 -14.00
CA ALA A 238 -3.95 -6.53 -12.59
C ALA A 238 -4.95 -7.23 -11.65
N SER A 239 -6.25 -7.10 -11.88
CA SER A 239 -7.28 -7.67 -10.98
C SER A 239 -7.38 -9.19 -11.06
N LEU A 240 -7.26 -9.77 -12.25
CA LEU A 240 -7.29 -11.23 -12.43
C LEU A 240 -5.95 -11.84 -12.05
N GLY A 241 -4.84 -11.27 -12.49
CA GLY A 241 -3.49 -11.76 -12.18
C GLY A 241 -3.26 -11.86 -10.69
N ALA A 242 -3.55 -10.80 -9.93
CA ALA A 242 -3.34 -10.80 -8.48
C ALA A 242 -4.26 -11.80 -7.75
N ALA A 243 -5.54 -11.85 -8.13
CA ALA A 243 -6.52 -12.74 -7.50
C ALA A 243 -6.25 -14.21 -7.84
N THR A 244 -5.95 -14.52 -9.10
CA THR A 244 -5.63 -15.86 -9.56
C THR A 244 -4.34 -16.35 -8.95
N LEU A 245 -3.30 -15.51 -8.87
CA LEU A 245 -2.05 -15.91 -8.23
C LEU A 245 -2.24 -16.21 -6.74
N LEU A 246 -3.07 -15.43 -6.04
CA LEU A 246 -3.37 -15.68 -4.63
C LEU A 246 -4.18 -16.98 -4.44
N VAL A 247 -5.20 -17.22 -5.26
CA VAL A 247 -6.01 -18.46 -5.19
C VAL A 247 -5.20 -19.70 -5.60
N ALA A 248 -4.37 -19.59 -6.62
CA ALA A 248 -3.56 -20.70 -7.13
C ALA A 248 -2.25 -20.90 -6.36
N ALA A 249 -1.99 -20.14 -5.29
CA ALA A 249 -0.72 -20.17 -4.57
C ALA A 249 -0.30 -21.59 -4.11
N PRO A 250 -1.17 -22.47 -3.60
CA PRO A 250 -0.77 -23.83 -3.20
C PRO A 250 -0.25 -24.68 -4.36
N LEU A 251 -0.60 -24.35 -5.60
CA LEU A 251 -0.14 -25.05 -6.80
C LEU A 251 1.23 -24.55 -7.28
N LEU A 252 1.64 -23.34 -6.87
CA LEU A 252 2.93 -22.75 -7.26
C LEU A 252 4.14 -23.62 -6.95
N PRO A 253 4.32 -24.23 -5.77
CA PRO A 253 5.49 -25.06 -5.51
C PRO A 253 5.57 -26.30 -6.42
N PHE A 254 4.44 -26.80 -6.95
CA PHE A 254 4.44 -27.93 -7.88
C PHE A 254 4.85 -27.52 -9.29
N LEU A 255 4.51 -26.30 -9.71
CA LEU A 255 4.83 -25.78 -11.05
C LEU A 255 6.23 -25.13 -11.09
N ALA A 256 6.56 -24.34 -10.08
CA ALA A 256 7.78 -23.53 -10.06
C ALA A 256 9.02 -24.32 -9.64
N ARG A 257 8.89 -25.33 -8.75
CA ARG A 257 10.04 -26.12 -8.29
C ARG A 257 10.78 -26.85 -9.41
N PRO A 258 10.14 -27.58 -10.34
CA PRO A 258 10.88 -28.27 -11.40
C PRO A 258 11.65 -27.29 -12.28
N VAL A 259 11.03 -26.16 -12.64
CA VAL A 259 11.67 -25.07 -13.39
C VAL A 259 12.85 -24.48 -12.62
N ALA A 260 12.66 -24.14 -11.34
CA ALA A 260 13.72 -23.59 -10.50
C ALA A 260 14.88 -24.58 -10.31
N SER A 261 14.58 -25.87 -10.15
CA SER A 261 15.61 -26.90 -10.02
C SER A 261 16.42 -27.10 -11.29
N ALA A 262 15.80 -26.94 -12.47
CA ALA A 262 16.47 -27.04 -13.75
C ALA A 262 17.34 -25.80 -14.05
N LEU A 263 16.87 -24.60 -13.68
CA LEU A 263 17.58 -23.34 -13.96
C LEU A 263 18.67 -23.01 -12.95
N PHE A 264 18.41 -23.25 -11.65
CA PHE A 264 19.28 -22.79 -10.56
C PHE A 264 19.89 -23.93 -9.73
N GLY A 265 19.47 -25.17 -9.99
CA GLY A 265 19.91 -26.34 -9.23
C GLY A 265 19.02 -26.70 -8.05
N THR A 266 19.22 -27.90 -7.53
CA THR A 266 18.39 -28.51 -6.47
C THR A 266 18.68 -27.97 -5.07
N THR A 267 19.88 -27.42 -4.86
CA THR A 267 20.35 -26.87 -3.58
C THR A 267 20.18 -25.35 -3.48
N ALA A 268 19.76 -24.68 -4.56
CA ALA A 268 19.52 -23.25 -4.54
C ALA A 268 18.47 -22.86 -3.50
N PRO A 269 18.64 -21.74 -2.77
CA PRO A 269 17.73 -21.33 -1.69
C PRO A 269 16.26 -21.25 -2.13
N GLY A 270 15.97 -20.72 -3.32
CA GLY A 270 14.63 -20.65 -3.88
C GLY A 270 14.01 -22.03 -4.14
N THR A 271 14.80 -22.97 -4.69
CA THR A 271 14.35 -24.36 -4.92
C THR A 271 14.06 -25.09 -3.60
N LEU A 272 14.91 -24.89 -2.58
CA LEU A 272 14.69 -25.43 -1.25
C LEU A 272 13.43 -24.85 -0.60
N SER A 273 13.17 -23.56 -0.79
CA SER A 273 11.96 -22.90 -0.29
C SER A 273 10.68 -23.46 -0.92
N LEU A 274 10.69 -23.63 -2.24
CA LEU A 274 9.59 -24.27 -2.96
C LEU A 274 9.39 -25.74 -2.54
N LYS A 275 10.48 -26.47 -2.27
CA LYS A 275 10.42 -27.84 -1.74
C LYS A 275 9.77 -27.88 -0.35
N ALA A 276 10.13 -26.95 0.54
CA ALA A 276 9.52 -26.85 1.87
C ALA A 276 8.02 -26.54 1.76
N TRP A 277 7.66 -25.56 0.93
CA TRP A 277 6.25 -25.22 0.68
C TRP A 277 5.47 -26.42 0.11
N GLN A 278 6.02 -27.12 -0.87
CA GLN A 278 5.41 -28.33 -1.42
C GLN A 278 5.13 -29.37 -0.33
N LYS A 279 6.12 -29.62 0.55
CA LYS A 279 5.99 -30.59 1.65
C LYS A 279 4.87 -30.20 2.62
N ILE A 280 4.74 -28.91 2.94
CA ILE A 280 3.68 -28.39 3.81
C ILE A 280 2.30 -28.63 3.19
N VAL A 281 2.13 -28.30 1.91
CA VAL A 281 0.85 -28.49 1.20
C VAL A 281 0.45 -29.97 1.16
N THR A 282 1.40 -30.89 0.97
CA THR A 282 1.14 -32.33 0.93
C THR A 282 1.01 -32.99 2.30
N GLY A 283 1.64 -32.42 3.34
CA GLY A 283 1.73 -33.02 4.66
C GLY A 283 0.48 -32.85 5.51
N GLU A 284 -0.19 -31.70 5.38
CA GLU A 284 -1.34 -31.34 6.23
C GLU A 284 -2.50 -30.79 5.40
N PRO A 285 -3.15 -31.61 4.54
CA PRO A 285 -4.15 -31.12 3.59
C PRO A 285 -5.37 -30.49 4.27
N MET A 286 -5.76 -30.98 5.45
CA MET A 286 -6.88 -30.39 6.20
C MET A 286 -6.58 -28.95 6.67
N ARG A 287 -5.30 -28.63 6.93
CA ARG A 287 -4.88 -27.27 7.29
C ARG A 287 -4.92 -26.30 6.12
N LEU A 288 -5.07 -26.77 4.88
CA LEU A 288 -5.33 -25.87 3.74
C LEU A 288 -6.72 -25.25 3.81
N VAL A 289 -7.67 -25.86 4.54
CA VAL A 289 -9.02 -25.32 4.69
C VAL A 289 -9.03 -24.22 5.76
N THR A 290 -8.57 -24.54 6.97
CA THR A 290 -8.66 -23.62 8.12
C THR A 290 -7.45 -22.70 8.27
N GLY A 291 -6.28 -23.12 7.77
CA GLY A 291 -4.99 -22.56 8.14
C GLY A 291 -4.49 -23.07 9.50
N HIS A 292 -3.30 -22.60 9.89
CA HIS A 292 -2.63 -22.92 11.16
C HIS A 292 -2.90 -21.88 12.25
N GLY A 293 -3.61 -20.79 11.94
CA GLY A 293 -3.85 -19.68 12.85
C GLY A 293 -2.99 -18.48 12.49
N PHE A 294 -3.52 -17.27 12.74
CA PHE A 294 -2.83 -16.01 12.49
C PHE A 294 -1.50 -15.92 13.25
N GLU A 295 -0.48 -15.32 12.61
CA GLU A 295 0.89 -15.12 13.11
C GLU A 295 1.71 -16.42 13.31
N THR A 296 1.19 -17.57 12.87
CA THR A 296 1.88 -18.87 13.01
C THR A 296 3.08 -19.01 12.08
N ALA A 297 3.09 -18.38 10.89
CA ALA A 297 4.16 -18.57 9.91
C ALA A 297 5.49 -18.00 10.42
N LEU A 298 5.46 -16.76 10.91
CA LEU A 298 6.65 -16.09 11.42
C LEU A 298 7.17 -16.76 12.70
N ARG A 299 6.29 -17.01 13.66
CA ARG A 299 6.66 -17.57 14.97
C ARG A 299 7.04 -19.02 14.88
N GLY A 300 6.34 -19.80 14.05
CA GLY A 300 6.66 -21.19 13.77
C GLY A 300 8.07 -21.39 13.23
N ARG A 301 8.60 -20.46 12.41
CA ARG A 301 10.01 -20.52 11.99
C ARG A 301 10.99 -20.33 13.13
N ILE A 302 10.69 -19.41 14.06
CA ILE A 302 11.58 -19.08 15.18
C ILE A 302 11.70 -20.28 16.14
N VAL A 303 10.62 -21.01 16.35
CA VAL A 303 10.60 -22.20 17.24
C VAL A 303 10.74 -23.53 16.49
N ASN A 304 11.14 -23.51 15.21
CA ASN A 304 11.33 -24.68 14.36
C ASN A 304 10.10 -25.57 14.11
N LEU A 305 8.88 -25.04 14.30
CA LEU A 305 7.64 -25.69 13.82
C LEU A 305 7.51 -25.59 12.30
N LEU A 306 8.07 -24.53 11.72
CA LEU A 306 8.15 -24.34 10.28
C LEU A 306 9.61 -24.39 9.82
N PRO A 307 9.93 -25.09 8.72
CA PRO A 307 11.30 -25.13 8.20
C PRO A 307 11.84 -23.71 7.95
N ALA A 308 13.11 -23.47 8.28
CA ALA A 308 13.74 -22.16 8.12
C ALA A 308 13.75 -21.66 6.66
N ASN A 309 13.72 -22.57 5.69
CA ASN A 309 13.63 -22.28 4.28
C ASN A 309 12.19 -22.01 3.79
N ALA A 310 11.16 -22.14 4.62
CA ALA A 310 9.78 -21.88 4.21
C ALA A 310 9.60 -20.42 3.77
N PRO A 311 8.83 -20.16 2.68
CA PRO A 311 8.71 -18.81 2.12
C PRO A 311 8.20 -17.76 3.13
N THR A 312 8.65 -16.52 2.99
CA THR A 312 8.18 -15.34 3.76
C THR A 312 7.22 -14.47 2.94
N THR A 313 6.53 -15.06 1.98
CA THR A 313 5.75 -14.32 0.98
C THR A 313 4.28 -14.28 1.37
N LEU A 314 3.58 -13.22 0.94
CA LEU A 314 2.12 -13.10 1.05
C LEU A 314 1.39 -14.37 0.58
N LEU A 315 1.82 -14.94 -0.55
CA LEU A 315 1.17 -16.10 -1.16
C LEU A 315 1.24 -17.33 -0.26
N PHE A 316 2.38 -17.52 0.41
CA PHE A 316 2.57 -18.61 1.35
C PHE A 316 1.88 -18.34 2.67
N GLU A 317 2.16 -17.19 3.31
CA GLU A 317 1.71 -16.90 4.67
C GLU A 317 0.18 -16.82 4.76
N LEU A 318 -0.48 -16.26 3.74
CA LEU A 318 -1.94 -16.14 3.75
C LEU A 318 -2.63 -17.51 3.71
N TRP A 319 -2.13 -18.45 2.90
CA TRP A 319 -2.63 -19.82 2.88
C TRP A 319 -2.24 -20.61 4.11
N TYR A 320 -0.99 -20.46 4.57
CA TYR A 320 -0.51 -21.17 5.73
C TYR A 320 -1.27 -20.77 6.99
N GLU A 321 -1.52 -19.48 7.21
CA GLU A 321 -2.17 -18.98 8.43
C GLU A 321 -3.69 -19.05 8.37
N LEU A 322 -4.30 -18.69 7.24
CA LEU A 322 -5.75 -18.48 7.13
C LEU A 322 -6.47 -19.47 6.21
N GLY A 323 -5.74 -20.34 5.50
CA GLY A 323 -6.31 -21.36 4.63
C GLY A 323 -7.16 -20.79 3.48
N ILE A 324 -8.07 -21.63 2.97
CA ILE A 324 -8.90 -21.33 1.80
C ILE A 324 -9.82 -20.14 2.04
N VAL A 325 -10.37 -20.00 3.25
CA VAL A 325 -11.32 -18.95 3.60
C VAL A 325 -10.61 -17.59 3.54
N GLY A 326 -9.46 -17.45 4.19
CA GLY A 326 -8.66 -16.24 4.13
C GLY A 326 -8.18 -15.93 2.71
N ALA A 327 -7.68 -16.94 1.99
CA ALA A 327 -7.15 -16.79 0.63
C ALA A 327 -8.18 -16.29 -0.37
N PHE A 328 -9.36 -16.90 -0.39
CA PHE A 328 -10.41 -16.49 -1.32
C PHE A 328 -11.01 -15.14 -0.92
N ALA A 329 -11.19 -14.87 0.37
CA ALA A 329 -11.66 -13.57 0.85
C ALA A 329 -10.69 -12.45 0.49
N ALA A 330 -9.38 -12.64 0.71
CA ALA A 330 -8.35 -11.68 0.33
C ALA A 330 -8.24 -11.51 -1.19
N ALA A 331 -8.32 -12.60 -1.96
CA ALA A 331 -8.28 -12.55 -3.42
C ALA A 331 -9.48 -11.75 -3.98
N PHE A 332 -10.66 -11.98 -3.43
CA PHE A 332 -11.86 -11.23 -3.80
C PHE A 332 -11.76 -9.76 -3.38
N ALA A 333 -11.30 -9.47 -2.16
CA ALA A 333 -11.10 -8.10 -1.67
C ALA A 333 -10.14 -7.33 -2.61
N LEU A 334 -9.00 -7.93 -2.95
CA LEU A 334 -8.01 -7.36 -3.85
C LEU A 334 -8.57 -7.15 -5.26
N ARG A 335 -9.24 -8.16 -5.83
CA ARG A 335 -9.89 -8.07 -7.14
C ARG A 335 -10.93 -6.95 -7.18
N ALA A 336 -11.78 -6.88 -6.16
CA ALA A 336 -12.84 -5.89 -6.06
C ALA A 336 -12.25 -4.48 -5.89
N ALA A 337 -11.20 -4.32 -5.08
CA ALA A 337 -10.48 -3.06 -4.89
C ALA A 337 -9.86 -2.57 -6.21
N ILE A 338 -9.13 -3.43 -6.92
CA ILE A 338 -8.50 -3.08 -8.22
C ILE A 338 -9.57 -2.68 -9.25
N ARG A 339 -10.66 -3.45 -9.36
CA ARG A 339 -11.76 -3.14 -10.28
C ARG A 339 -12.48 -1.84 -9.92
N ARG A 340 -12.64 -1.55 -8.62
CA ARG A 340 -13.22 -0.30 -8.13
C ARG A 340 -12.34 0.88 -8.53
N SER A 341 -11.03 0.78 -8.32
CA SER A 341 -10.07 1.83 -8.69
C SER A 341 -10.00 2.05 -10.20
N GLY A 342 -10.14 1.00 -11.00
CA GLY A 342 -10.25 1.10 -12.46
C GLY A 342 -11.48 1.85 -12.99
N ARG A 343 -12.51 2.04 -12.15
CA ARG A 343 -13.70 2.85 -12.45
C ARG A 343 -13.62 4.28 -11.89
N GLY A 344 -12.48 4.65 -11.31
CA GLY A 344 -12.23 5.98 -10.75
C GLY A 344 -11.95 7.04 -11.82
N THR A 345 -11.26 8.11 -11.43
CA THR A 345 -10.84 9.18 -12.35
C THR A 345 -9.89 8.62 -13.41
N PRO A 346 -10.23 8.65 -14.72
CA PRO A 346 -9.47 7.95 -15.76
C PRO A 346 -7.97 8.26 -15.78
N VAL A 347 -7.62 9.52 -15.52
CA VAL A 347 -6.24 10.02 -15.52
C VAL A 347 -5.38 9.41 -14.41
N LEU A 348 -6.00 8.95 -13.31
CA LEU A 348 -5.30 8.34 -12.18
C LEU A 348 -5.22 6.82 -12.28
N VAL A 349 -5.99 6.19 -13.16
CA VAL A 349 -6.10 4.73 -13.27
C VAL A 349 -4.75 4.07 -13.58
N PRO A 350 -3.90 4.57 -14.49
CA PRO A 350 -2.58 3.98 -14.73
C PRO A 350 -1.68 3.96 -13.49
N GLY A 351 -1.64 5.06 -12.74
CA GLY A 351 -0.88 5.14 -11.49
C GLY A 351 -1.43 4.19 -10.43
N ALA A 352 -2.75 4.10 -10.29
CA ALA A 352 -3.36 3.17 -9.34
C ALA A 352 -3.04 1.70 -9.68
N MET A 353 -3.09 1.31 -10.97
CA MET A 353 -2.75 -0.05 -11.40
C MET A 353 -1.26 -0.36 -11.17
N ALA A 354 -0.39 0.61 -11.43
CA ALA A 354 1.04 0.50 -11.16
C ALA A 354 1.32 0.28 -9.67
N ALA A 355 0.64 1.03 -8.79
CA ALA A 355 0.77 0.86 -7.35
C ALA A 355 0.26 -0.49 -6.84
N PHE A 356 -0.89 -0.97 -7.34
CA PHE A 356 -1.36 -2.32 -7.00
C PHE A 356 -0.38 -3.39 -7.47
N ALA A 357 0.14 -3.26 -8.69
CA ALA A 357 1.07 -4.22 -9.26
C ALA A 357 2.41 -4.23 -8.50
N ALA A 358 2.96 -3.05 -8.15
CA ALA A 358 4.15 -2.92 -7.33
C ALA A 358 3.94 -3.48 -5.92
N ALA A 359 2.86 -3.07 -5.23
CA ALA A 359 2.56 -3.54 -3.87
C ALA A 359 2.36 -5.06 -3.81
N PHE A 360 1.64 -5.62 -4.79
CA PHE A 360 1.44 -7.05 -4.86
C PHE A 360 2.75 -7.80 -5.15
N THR A 361 3.62 -7.25 -6.00
CA THR A 361 4.95 -7.82 -6.28
C THR A 361 5.82 -7.85 -5.03
N ILE A 362 5.87 -6.74 -4.28
CA ILE A 362 6.61 -6.65 -3.00
C ILE A 362 6.13 -7.71 -2.02
N ALA A 363 4.82 -7.84 -1.88
CA ALA A 363 4.20 -8.82 -1.00
C ALA A 363 4.46 -10.27 -1.47
N CYS A 364 4.51 -10.53 -2.78
CA CYS A 364 4.78 -11.86 -3.33
C CYS A 364 6.25 -12.27 -3.24
N ILE A 365 7.20 -11.33 -3.16
CA ILE A 365 8.64 -11.63 -3.20
C ILE A 365 9.25 -11.74 -1.81
N GLY A 366 8.96 -10.82 -0.88
CA GLY A 366 9.78 -10.79 0.35
C GLY A 366 9.20 -10.11 1.57
N VAL A 367 8.02 -9.48 1.49
CA VAL A 367 7.41 -8.85 2.65
C VAL A 367 6.26 -9.70 3.17
N GLY A 368 6.42 -10.21 4.39
CA GLY A 368 5.38 -10.93 5.12
C GLY A 368 4.18 -10.03 5.44
N LEU A 369 3.02 -10.66 5.59
CA LEU A 369 1.73 -9.98 5.74
C LEU A 369 1.60 -9.11 6.99
N THR A 370 2.22 -9.55 8.09
CA THR A 370 1.97 -9.02 9.44
C THR A 370 3.00 -7.98 9.87
N VAL A 371 3.91 -7.60 8.98
CA VAL A 371 4.99 -6.68 9.34
C VAL A 371 4.48 -5.25 9.41
N MET A 372 4.52 -4.66 10.62
CA MET A 372 3.89 -3.35 10.87
C MET A 372 4.36 -2.22 9.96
N TRP A 373 5.65 -2.14 9.65
CA TRP A 373 6.17 -1.09 8.78
C TRP A 373 5.57 -1.18 7.36
N TRP A 374 5.30 -2.39 6.87
CA TRP A 374 4.69 -2.61 5.56
C TRP A 374 3.24 -2.13 5.52
N LEU A 375 2.45 -2.45 6.55
CA LEU A 375 1.06 -1.99 6.66
C LEU A 375 0.99 -0.45 6.76
N THR A 376 1.92 0.18 7.47
CA THR A 376 2.01 1.64 7.53
C THR A 376 2.42 2.25 6.18
N THR A 377 3.32 1.62 5.44
CA THR A 377 3.69 2.03 4.08
C THR A 377 2.48 1.98 3.13
N LEU A 378 1.69 0.90 3.19
CA LEU A 378 0.44 0.79 2.43
C LEU A 378 -0.56 1.88 2.83
N THR A 379 -0.66 2.19 4.13
CA THR A 379 -1.51 3.28 4.64
C THR A 379 -1.13 4.61 4.00
N VAL A 380 0.17 4.95 4.00
CA VAL A 380 0.69 6.19 3.38
C VAL A 380 0.37 6.22 1.89
N ALA A 381 0.60 5.13 1.16
CA ALA A 381 0.31 5.05 -0.27
C ALA A 381 -1.19 5.20 -0.58
N ILE A 382 -2.07 4.56 0.22
CA ILE A 382 -3.53 4.68 0.09
C ILE A 382 -3.95 6.14 0.32
N LEU A 383 -3.50 6.77 1.41
CA LEU A 383 -3.83 8.15 1.72
C LEU A 383 -3.31 9.13 0.66
N ALA A 384 -2.13 8.86 0.08
CA ALA A 384 -1.61 9.63 -1.05
C ALA A 384 -2.54 9.56 -2.27
N PHE A 385 -3.01 8.37 -2.67
CA PHE A 385 -3.97 8.23 -3.77
C PHE A 385 -5.31 8.91 -3.48
N VAL A 386 -5.82 8.78 -2.25
CA VAL A 386 -7.07 9.43 -1.83
C VAL A 386 -6.92 10.95 -1.92
N ALA A 387 -5.82 11.51 -1.41
CA ALA A 387 -5.52 12.93 -1.48
C ALA A 387 -5.44 13.42 -2.94
N VAL A 388 -4.73 12.68 -3.81
CA VAL A 388 -4.62 12.98 -5.24
C VAL A 388 -5.99 12.93 -5.92
N ALA A 389 -6.85 11.96 -5.57
CA ALA A 389 -8.20 11.83 -6.11
C ALA A 389 -9.11 13.00 -5.69
N HIS A 390 -9.05 13.43 -4.42
CA HIS A 390 -9.75 14.64 -3.93
C HIS A 390 -9.20 15.95 -4.54
N GLY A 391 -8.01 15.91 -5.15
CA GLY A 391 -7.44 17.02 -5.91
C GLY A 391 -7.88 17.12 -7.36
N GLN A 392 -8.58 16.11 -7.90
CA GLN A 392 -9.06 16.11 -9.28
C GLN A 392 -10.35 16.94 -9.36
N PHE A 393 -10.29 18.09 -10.03
CA PHE A 393 -11.46 18.94 -10.20
C PHE A 393 -12.52 18.24 -11.06
N ARG A 394 -13.75 18.13 -10.56
CA ARG A 394 -14.91 17.77 -11.38
C ARG A 394 -15.36 18.99 -12.20
N THR A 395 -14.60 19.33 -13.24
CA THR A 395 -14.96 20.42 -14.18
C THR A 395 -15.97 19.99 -15.25
N ARG A 396 -16.53 18.77 -15.18
CA ARG A 396 -17.69 18.46 -16.02
C ARG A 396 -18.93 19.09 -15.38
N ARG A 397 -19.33 20.25 -15.92
CA ARG A 397 -20.73 20.71 -15.89
C ARG A 397 -21.61 19.48 -16.21
N PRO A 398 -22.68 19.19 -15.44
CA PRO A 398 -23.66 18.21 -15.87
C PRO A 398 -24.08 18.60 -17.29
N LYS A 399 -23.99 17.67 -18.24
CA LYS A 399 -24.47 17.91 -19.61
C LYS A 399 -25.94 18.29 -19.48
N ALA A 400 -26.38 19.36 -20.15
CA ALA A 400 -27.76 19.85 -20.10
C ALA A 400 -28.81 18.76 -20.41
N SER A 401 -28.41 17.67 -21.08
CA SER A 401 -29.23 16.47 -21.30
C SER A 401 -29.65 15.74 -20.02
N GLN A 402 -29.01 15.99 -18.87
CA GLN A 402 -29.44 15.46 -17.57
C GLN A 402 -30.42 16.39 -16.83
N LEU A 403 -30.48 17.68 -17.19
CA LEU A 403 -31.47 18.62 -16.66
C LEU A 403 -32.80 18.50 -17.42
N ALA A 404 -32.75 18.28 -18.74
CA ALA A 404 -33.96 18.09 -19.56
C ALA A 404 -34.79 16.83 -19.21
N ARG A 405 -34.24 15.89 -18.42
CA ARG A 405 -34.98 14.72 -17.93
C ARG A 405 -35.69 14.94 -16.59
N HIS A 406 -35.49 16.08 -15.94
CA HIS A 406 -36.14 16.42 -14.67
C HIS A 406 -37.30 17.41 -14.82
N GLU A 407 -37.53 17.93 -16.03
CA GLU A 407 -38.58 18.93 -16.34
C GLU A 407 -39.54 18.47 -17.46
N ALA A 408 -39.74 17.17 -17.63
CA ALA A 408 -40.87 16.67 -18.43
C ALA A 408 -41.96 16.18 -17.46
N PRO A 409 -43.20 16.72 -17.54
CA PRO A 409 -44.29 16.44 -16.61
C PRO A 409 -44.75 14.98 -16.63
#